data_AF-A0A5C8IBT2-F1
#
_entry.id   AF-A0A5C8IBT2-F1
#
_cell.length_a   1.000
_cell.length_b   1.000
_cell.length_c   1.000
_cell.angle_alpha   90.00
_cell.angle_beta   90.00
_cell.angle_gamma   90.00
#
_symmetry.space_group_name_H-M   'P 1'
#
loop_
_entity.id
_entity.type
_entity.pdbx_description
1 polymer ?
#
loop_
_entity_poly.entity_id
_entity_poly.type
_entity_poly.pdbx_seq_one_letter_code
_entity_poly.pdbx_strand_id
1 'polypeptide(L)'
;MTRANKRSGGITAAELMAQLAQDREFQESVARREAELQARAAQWREAGRPIVDDLRGVGIDVDSVWDLVNTSDPYPAALPILIKHLERGGYPDRVLEGAARALAVKPAAVYWDRLRALYLEADGPDTTEGLAAALAASVTSEHLEDLIALLAETSRGSTRIHFIPPILRIGGERGREVVESLRDDPVFGKEATALLKRRRK
;
A
#
# COMPACT_ATOMS: atom_id res chain seq x y z
N MET A 1 27.08 2.42 55.63
CA MET A 1 26.47 3.54 54.88
C MET A 1 26.24 3.10 53.46
N THR A 2 25.01 2.72 53.12
CA THR A 2 24.65 2.08 51.85
C THR A 2 24.22 3.17 50.87
N ARG A 3 24.99 3.38 49.79
CA ARG A 3 24.64 4.33 48.71
C ARG A 3 23.45 3.77 47.93
N ALA A 4 22.30 4.45 48.05
CA ALA A 4 21.11 4.15 47.27
C ALA A 4 21.39 4.44 45.79
N ASN A 5 21.24 3.41 44.95
CA ASN A 5 21.40 3.48 43.52
C ASN A 5 20.15 4.18 42.94
N LYS A 6 20.29 5.44 42.51
CA LYS A 6 19.20 6.28 42.02
C LYS A 6 18.84 5.82 40.61
N ARG A 7 17.74 5.06 40.47
CA ARG A 7 17.15 4.71 39.16
C ARG A 7 16.81 6.02 38.43
N SER A 8 17.42 6.25 37.26
CA SER A 8 17.05 7.37 36.40
C SER A 8 15.56 7.22 36.04
N GLY A 9 14.76 8.25 36.35
CA GLY A 9 13.34 8.28 35.99
C GLY A 9 13.19 8.33 34.47
N GLY A 10 12.11 7.75 33.96
CA GLY A 10 11.75 7.87 32.54
C GLY A 10 11.49 9.33 32.17
N ILE A 11 12.00 9.75 31.01
CA ILE A 11 11.76 11.08 30.43
C ILE A 11 10.42 11.09 29.68
N THR A 12 9.75 12.24 29.66
CA THR A 12 8.54 12.43 28.84
C THR A 12 8.90 12.62 27.37
N ALA A 13 7.94 12.40 26.47
CA ALA A 13 8.14 12.65 25.04
C ALA A 13 8.51 14.11 24.74
N ALA A 14 7.95 15.07 25.49
CA ALA A 14 8.26 16.49 25.33
C ALA A 14 9.71 16.81 25.76
N GLU A 15 10.17 16.25 26.88
CA GLU A 15 11.56 16.39 27.33
C GLU A 15 12.54 15.74 26.37
N LEU A 16 12.19 14.57 25.82
CA LEU A 16 13.00 13.91 24.78
C LEU A 16 13.07 14.77 23.51
N MET A 17 11.95 15.30 23.02
CA MET A 17 11.94 16.18 21.84
C MET A 17 12.77 17.45 22.08
N ALA A 18 12.75 18.03 23.28
CA ALA A 18 13.57 19.18 23.64
C ALA A 18 15.07 18.83 23.67
N GLN A 19 15.44 17.64 24.15
CA GLN A 19 16.82 17.14 24.09
C GLN A 19 17.27 16.92 22.65
N LEU A 20 16.45 16.25 21.83
CA LEU A 20 16.73 16.01 20.42
C LEU A 20 16.84 17.30 19.60
N ALA A 21 16.08 18.34 19.95
CA ALA A 21 16.18 19.67 19.32
C ALA A 21 17.53 20.36 19.60
N GLN A 22 18.18 20.05 20.72
CA GLN A 22 19.48 20.60 21.11
C GLN A 22 20.65 19.70 20.72
N ASP A 23 20.37 18.44 20.37
CA ASP A 23 21.35 17.48 19.89
C ASP A 23 21.72 17.77 18.43
N ARG A 24 22.91 18.31 18.23
CA ARG A 24 23.43 18.66 16.92
C ARG A 24 23.58 17.47 15.98
N GLU A 25 24.05 16.32 16.47
CA GLU A 25 24.24 15.13 15.64
C GLU A 25 22.88 14.60 15.18
N PHE A 26 21.88 14.61 16.07
CA PHE A 26 20.52 14.26 15.73
C PHE A 26 19.94 15.20 14.67
N GLN A 27 20.03 16.52 14.87
CA GLN A 27 19.51 17.51 13.91
C GLN A 27 20.19 17.39 12.53
N GLU A 28 21.51 17.23 12.47
CA GLU A 28 22.25 17.02 11.22
C GLU A 28 21.83 15.72 10.53
N SER A 29 21.58 14.65 11.30
CA SER A 29 21.09 13.38 10.75
C SER A 29 19.67 13.48 10.18
N VAL A 30 18.78 14.21 10.85
CA VAL A 30 17.41 14.47 10.39
C VAL A 30 17.45 15.31 9.11
N ALA A 31 18.20 16.41 9.10
CA ALA A 31 18.33 17.29 7.94
C ALA A 31 18.90 16.55 6.72
N ARG A 32 19.91 15.70 6.90
CA ARG A 32 20.45 14.86 5.81
C ARG A 32 19.39 13.89 5.27
N ARG A 33 18.68 13.20 6.15
CA ARG A 33 17.62 12.26 5.74
C ARG A 33 16.47 12.97 5.03
N GLU A 34 16.08 14.13 5.51
CA GLU A 34 15.06 14.97 4.87
C GLU A 34 15.53 15.43 3.48
N ALA A 35 16.76 15.91 3.35
CA ALA A 35 17.33 16.29 2.05
C ALA A 35 17.36 15.12 1.06
N GLU A 36 17.74 13.91 1.50
CA GLU A 36 17.71 12.70 0.67
C GLU A 36 16.28 12.34 0.23
N LEU A 37 15.31 12.44 1.12
CA LEU A 37 13.89 12.20 0.80
C LEU A 37 13.36 13.24 -0.19
N GLN A 38 13.68 14.53 0.00
CA GLN A 38 13.28 15.59 -0.92
C GLN A 38 13.89 15.41 -2.30
N ALA A 39 15.18 15.04 -2.38
CA ALA A 39 15.84 14.76 -3.66
C ALA A 39 15.17 13.59 -4.40
N ARG A 40 14.85 12.49 -3.70
CA ARG A 40 14.11 11.35 -4.30
C ARG A 40 12.70 11.74 -4.72
N ALA A 41 11.99 12.50 -3.89
CA ALA A 41 10.65 12.99 -4.21
C ALA A 41 10.65 13.87 -5.47
N ALA A 42 11.65 14.74 -5.64
CA ALA A 42 11.82 15.54 -6.84
C ALA A 42 12.06 14.67 -8.09
N GLN A 43 12.92 13.64 -7.99
CA GLN A 43 13.16 12.70 -9.08
C GLN A 43 11.88 11.94 -9.48
N TRP A 44 11.10 11.47 -8.50
CA TRP A 44 9.84 10.78 -8.77
C TRP A 44 8.78 11.70 -9.36
N ARG A 45 8.71 12.95 -8.91
CA ARG A 45 7.81 13.95 -9.48
C ARG A 45 8.13 14.21 -10.95
N GLU A 46 9.41 14.37 -11.28
CA GLU A 46 9.85 14.54 -12.67
C GLU A 46 9.49 13.31 -13.52
N ALA A 47 9.81 12.10 -13.04
CA ALA A 47 9.51 10.87 -13.75
C ALA A 47 7.99 10.63 -13.91
N GLY A 48 7.19 11.04 -12.93
CA GLY A 48 5.73 10.92 -12.94
C GLY A 48 5.00 11.99 -13.77
N ARG A 49 5.71 13.02 -14.25
CA ARG A 49 5.10 14.14 -14.99
C ARG A 49 4.21 13.70 -16.16
N PRO A 50 4.57 12.68 -16.99
CA PRO A 50 3.69 12.22 -18.06
C PRO A 50 2.33 11.70 -17.57
N ILE A 51 2.25 11.13 -16.37
CA ILE A 51 0.98 10.68 -15.78
C ILE A 51 0.15 11.89 -15.36
N VAL A 52 0.80 12.85 -14.69
CA VAL A 52 0.15 14.08 -14.23
C VAL A 52 -0.38 14.90 -15.40
N ASP A 53 0.37 14.99 -16.50
CA ASP A 53 -0.04 15.73 -17.70
C ASP A 53 -1.27 15.08 -18.36
N ASP A 54 -1.29 13.74 -18.50
CA ASP A 54 -2.45 13.00 -19.02
C ASP A 54 -3.69 13.19 -18.09
N LEU A 55 -3.50 13.22 -16.76
CA LEU A 55 -4.55 13.49 -15.77
C LEU A 55 -5.12 14.91 -15.90
N ARG A 56 -4.24 15.93 -16.03
CA ARG A 56 -4.68 17.30 -16.28
C ARG A 56 -5.44 17.43 -17.59
N GLY A 57 -5.05 16.67 -18.61
CA GLY A 57 -5.74 16.60 -19.90
C GLY A 57 -7.23 16.20 -19.80
N VAL A 58 -7.63 15.52 -18.72
CA VAL A 58 -9.03 15.17 -18.43
C VAL A 58 -9.65 15.99 -17.30
N GLY A 59 -9.01 17.11 -16.93
CA GLY A 59 -9.50 18.05 -15.92
C GLY A 59 -9.20 17.67 -14.47
N ILE A 60 -8.26 16.74 -14.24
CA ILE A 60 -7.82 16.36 -12.90
C ILE A 60 -6.53 17.09 -12.57
N ASP A 61 -6.63 18.15 -11.76
CA ASP A 61 -5.48 18.95 -11.37
C ASP A 61 -4.84 18.40 -10.09
N VAL A 62 -3.68 17.77 -10.26
CA VAL A 62 -2.86 17.19 -9.19
C VAL A 62 -1.39 17.54 -9.42
N ASP A 63 -0.61 17.60 -8.35
CA ASP A 63 0.84 17.78 -8.41
C ASP A 63 1.57 16.43 -8.48
N SER A 64 0.91 15.38 -8.00
CA SER A 64 1.43 14.02 -8.03
C SER A 64 0.31 12.98 -8.04
N VAL A 65 0.62 11.77 -8.47
CA VAL A 65 -0.31 10.64 -8.38
C VAL A 65 -0.71 10.32 -6.93
N TRP A 66 0.13 10.68 -5.96
CA TRP A 66 -0.17 10.52 -4.54
C TRP A 66 -1.32 11.40 -4.06
N ASP A 67 -1.64 12.48 -4.76
CA ASP A 67 -2.76 13.33 -4.41
C ASP A 67 -4.09 12.58 -4.62
N LEU A 68 -4.16 11.69 -5.63
CA LEU A 68 -5.28 10.79 -5.84
C LEU A 68 -5.40 9.72 -4.73
N VAL A 69 -4.27 9.28 -4.17
CA VAL A 69 -4.25 8.34 -3.04
C VAL A 69 -4.77 9.01 -1.76
N ASN A 70 -4.49 10.31 -1.61
CA ASN A 70 -4.80 11.05 -0.39
C ASN A 70 -6.15 11.78 -0.42
N THR A 71 -6.84 11.82 -1.56
CA THR A 71 -8.16 12.44 -1.68
C THR A 71 -9.30 11.46 -1.41
N SER A 72 -10.40 11.97 -0.84
CA SER A 72 -11.67 11.24 -0.78
C SER A 72 -12.57 11.52 -1.99
N ASP A 73 -12.22 12.49 -2.84
CA ASP A 73 -13.02 12.87 -3.99
C ASP A 73 -12.96 11.79 -5.07
N PRO A 74 -14.10 11.39 -5.66
CA PRO A 74 -14.10 10.42 -6.75
C PRO A 74 -13.39 10.95 -8.02
N TYR A 75 -12.52 10.14 -8.60
CA TYR A 75 -11.78 10.46 -9.83
C TYR A 75 -11.96 9.39 -10.93
N PRO A 76 -13.20 9.06 -11.36
CA PRO A 76 -13.44 7.98 -12.33
C PRO A 76 -12.72 8.21 -13.67
N ALA A 77 -12.51 9.47 -14.08
CA ALA A 77 -11.77 9.80 -15.29
C ALA A 77 -10.25 9.50 -15.20
N ALA A 78 -9.67 9.41 -14.00
CA ALA A 78 -8.27 9.03 -13.83
C ALA A 78 -8.02 7.54 -14.08
N LEU A 79 -9.00 6.67 -13.78
CA LEU A 79 -8.79 5.23 -13.79
C LEU A 79 -8.27 4.66 -15.13
N PRO A 80 -8.88 4.99 -16.30
CA PRO A 80 -8.33 4.51 -17.58
C PRO A 80 -6.92 5.04 -17.88
N ILE A 81 -6.59 6.25 -17.42
CA ILE A 81 -5.25 6.85 -17.58
C ILE A 81 -4.24 6.09 -16.73
N LEU A 82 -4.53 5.87 -15.46
CA LEU A 82 -3.64 5.15 -14.54
C LEU A 82 -3.35 3.73 -15.04
N ILE A 83 -4.37 3.01 -15.52
CA ILE A 83 -4.18 1.68 -16.12
C ILE A 83 -3.27 1.75 -17.35
N LYS A 84 -3.52 2.69 -18.27
CA LYS A 84 -2.68 2.89 -19.47
C LYS A 84 -1.21 3.11 -19.10
N HIS A 85 -0.92 3.89 -18.05
CA HIS A 85 0.46 4.14 -17.62
C HIS A 85 1.11 2.94 -16.93
N LEU A 86 0.35 2.16 -16.16
CA LEU A 86 0.85 0.92 -15.56
C LEU A 86 1.24 -0.11 -16.62
N GLU A 87 0.40 -0.31 -17.63
CA GLU A 87 0.70 -1.22 -18.75
C GLU A 87 1.86 -0.74 -19.62
N ARG A 88 1.99 0.57 -19.80
CA ARG A 88 3.12 1.14 -20.54
C ARG A 88 4.45 0.90 -19.82
N GLY A 89 4.46 0.94 -18.49
CA GLY A 89 5.68 0.86 -17.70
C GLY A 89 6.66 2.00 -17.99
N GLY A 90 7.95 1.75 -17.70
CA GLY A 90 9.03 2.71 -17.94
C GLY A 90 9.20 3.78 -16.85
N TYR A 91 8.61 3.56 -15.68
CA TYR A 91 8.69 4.47 -14.54
C TYR A 91 9.47 3.84 -13.38
N PRO A 92 10.03 4.65 -12.47
CA PRO A 92 10.52 4.15 -11.19
C PRO A 92 9.42 3.40 -10.43
N ASP A 93 9.80 2.32 -9.74
CA ASP A 93 8.90 1.44 -8.98
C ASP A 93 7.93 2.23 -8.06
N ARG A 94 8.45 3.25 -7.36
CA ARG A 94 7.66 4.13 -6.49
C ARG A 94 6.57 4.94 -7.20
N VAL A 95 6.80 5.31 -8.46
CA VAL A 95 5.82 6.05 -9.26
C VAL A 95 4.70 5.11 -9.71
N LEU A 96 5.05 3.90 -10.13
CA LEU A 96 4.09 2.84 -10.47
C LEU A 96 3.27 2.41 -9.25
N GLU A 97 3.88 2.31 -8.07
CA GLU A 97 3.15 2.06 -6.82
C GLU A 97 2.09 3.12 -6.57
N GLY A 98 2.43 4.41 -6.70
CA GLY A 98 1.46 5.50 -6.54
C GLY A 98 0.27 5.34 -7.51
N ALA A 99 0.54 5.04 -8.78
CA ALA A 99 -0.50 4.81 -9.78
C ALA A 99 -1.36 3.58 -9.49
N ALA A 100 -0.73 2.48 -9.09
CA ALA A 100 -1.44 1.27 -8.70
C ALA A 100 -2.30 1.48 -7.45
N ARG A 101 -1.77 2.16 -6.43
CA ARG A 101 -2.51 2.44 -5.19
C ARG A 101 -3.66 3.42 -5.41
N ALA A 102 -3.55 4.37 -6.34
CA ALA A 102 -4.68 5.22 -6.74
C ALA A 102 -5.82 4.42 -7.41
N LEU A 103 -5.55 3.22 -7.92
CA LEU A 103 -6.58 2.30 -8.43
C LEU A 103 -7.22 1.44 -7.31
N ALA A 104 -6.86 1.62 -6.04
CA ALA A 104 -7.47 0.94 -4.90
C ALA A 104 -8.85 1.50 -4.52
N VAL A 105 -9.74 1.55 -5.52
CA VAL A 105 -11.11 2.05 -5.43
C VAL A 105 -12.07 1.09 -6.10
N LYS A 106 -13.30 0.98 -5.59
CA LYS A 106 -14.31 0.04 -6.11
C LYS A 106 -14.55 0.16 -7.63
N PRO A 107 -14.64 1.37 -8.23
CA PRO A 107 -14.89 1.47 -9.68
C PRO A 107 -13.77 0.89 -10.56
N ALA A 108 -12.57 0.65 -10.03
CA ALA A 108 -11.50 -0.01 -10.77
C ALA A 108 -11.77 -1.50 -11.06
N ALA A 109 -12.85 -2.08 -10.51
CA ALA A 109 -13.28 -3.45 -10.78
C ALA A 109 -13.43 -3.76 -12.27
N VAL A 110 -13.80 -2.77 -13.08
CA VAL A 110 -13.92 -2.91 -14.54
C VAL A 110 -12.59 -3.23 -15.24
N TYR A 111 -11.46 -3.04 -14.54
CA TYR A 111 -10.11 -3.34 -15.02
C TYR A 111 -9.51 -4.57 -14.34
N TRP A 112 -10.34 -5.42 -13.72
CA TRP A 112 -9.90 -6.58 -12.93
C TRP A 112 -8.83 -7.42 -13.63
N ASP A 113 -9.12 -7.90 -14.84
CA ASP A 113 -8.20 -8.78 -15.58
C ASP A 113 -6.86 -8.10 -15.87
N ARG A 114 -6.89 -6.81 -16.18
CA ARG A 114 -5.69 -6.00 -16.47
C ARG A 114 -4.86 -5.81 -15.20
N LEU A 115 -5.51 -5.47 -14.08
CA LEU A 115 -4.85 -5.36 -12.77
C LEU A 115 -4.24 -6.68 -12.31
N ARG A 116 -4.95 -7.79 -12.57
CA ARG A 116 -4.47 -9.13 -12.24
C ARG A 116 -3.24 -9.50 -13.06
N ALA A 117 -3.26 -9.26 -14.37
CA ALA A 117 -2.11 -9.46 -15.24
C ALA A 117 -0.90 -8.64 -14.77
N LEU A 118 -1.11 -7.33 -14.54
CA LEU A 118 -0.06 -6.43 -14.03
C LEU A 118 0.54 -6.93 -12.71
N TYR A 119 -0.28 -7.42 -11.77
CA TYR A 119 0.21 -7.94 -10.48
C TYR A 119 1.08 -9.19 -10.65
N LEU A 120 0.69 -10.08 -11.56
CA LEU A 120 1.43 -11.31 -11.86
C LEU A 120 2.71 -11.04 -12.66
N GLU A 121 2.79 -9.92 -13.37
CA GLU A 121 3.95 -9.52 -14.17
C GLU A 121 4.85 -8.48 -13.48
N ALA A 122 4.42 -7.92 -12.34
CA ALA A 122 5.18 -6.88 -11.65
C ALA A 122 6.56 -7.37 -11.20
N ASP A 123 7.59 -6.57 -11.52
CA ASP A 123 8.99 -6.81 -11.17
C ASP A 123 9.42 -6.10 -9.87
N GLY A 124 8.77 -4.97 -9.55
CA GLY A 124 9.14 -4.10 -8.44
C GLY A 124 8.32 -4.35 -7.17
N PRO A 125 8.95 -4.35 -5.97
CA PRO A 125 8.24 -4.64 -4.72
C PRO A 125 7.19 -3.58 -4.39
N ASP A 126 7.45 -2.29 -4.63
CA ASP A 126 6.47 -1.24 -4.34
C ASP A 126 5.29 -1.35 -5.31
N THR A 127 5.56 -1.51 -6.62
CA THR A 127 4.49 -1.70 -7.63
C THR A 127 3.61 -2.91 -7.30
N THR A 128 4.22 -4.04 -6.90
CA THR A 128 3.50 -5.25 -6.50
C THR A 128 2.57 -4.98 -5.32
N GLU A 129 3.05 -4.26 -4.31
CA GLU A 129 2.26 -3.87 -3.14
C GLU A 129 1.08 -2.96 -3.52
N GLY A 130 1.32 -1.98 -4.41
CA GLY A 130 0.27 -1.09 -4.93
C GLY A 130 -0.81 -1.86 -5.71
N LEU A 131 -0.41 -2.81 -6.56
CA LEU A 131 -1.33 -3.63 -7.35
C LEU A 131 -2.13 -4.62 -6.48
N ALA A 132 -1.51 -5.19 -5.46
CA ALA A 132 -2.21 -6.01 -4.48
C ALA A 132 -3.31 -5.22 -3.76
N ALA A 133 -3.00 -3.98 -3.36
CA ALA A 133 -3.99 -3.07 -2.78
C ALA A 133 -5.12 -2.73 -3.77
N ALA A 134 -4.78 -2.48 -5.04
CA ALA A 134 -5.75 -2.21 -6.10
C ALA A 134 -6.76 -3.36 -6.27
N LEU A 135 -6.26 -4.59 -6.38
CA LEU A 135 -7.08 -5.80 -6.47
C LEU A 135 -7.93 -6.00 -5.21
N ALA A 136 -7.34 -5.89 -4.03
CA ALA A 136 -8.03 -6.09 -2.76
C ALA A 136 -9.20 -5.11 -2.53
N ALA A 137 -9.05 -3.86 -2.97
CA ALA A 137 -10.07 -2.82 -2.81
C ALA A 137 -11.15 -2.85 -3.90
N SER A 138 -10.78 -3.22 -5.13
CA SER A 138 -11.70 -3.24 -6.29
C SER A 138 -12.49 -4.54 -6.45
N VAL A 139 -12.07 -5.63 -5.81
CA VAL A 139 -12.73 -6.95 -5.90
C VAL A 139 -14.23 -6.92 -5.56
N THR A 140 -15.02 -7.58 -6.42
CA THR A 140 -16.45 -7.88 -6.25
C THR A 140 -16.64 -9.38 -6.01
N SER A 141 -17.85 -9.81 -5.62
CA SER A 141 -18.16 -11.23 -5.40
C SER A 141 -17.92 -12.13 -6.62
N GLU A 142 -18.01 -11.58 -7.83
CA GLU A 142 -17.77 -12.29 -9.09
C GLU A 142 -16.30 -12.74 -9.22
N HIS A 143 -15.38 -12.02 -8.58
CA HIS A 143 -13.94 -12.24 -8.64
C HIS A 143 -13.40 -13.10 -7.48
N LEU A 144 -14.27 -13.70 -6.67
CA LEU A 144 -13.86 -14.42 -5.46
C LEU A 144 -12.86 -15.54 -5.76
N GLU A 145 -13.16 -16.40 -6.74
CA GLU A 145 -12.29 -17.55 -7.05
C GLU A 145 -10.95 -17.12 -7.65
N ASP A 146 -10.93 -16.04 -8.45
CA ASP A 146 -9.68 -15.46 -8.93
C ASP A 146 -8.82 -14.92 -7.78
N LEU A 147 -9.44 -14.26 -6.81
CA LEU A 147 -8.74 -13.73 -5.64
C LEU A 147 -8.19 -14.86 -4.76
N ILE A 148 -8.93 -15.98 -4.62
CA ILE A 148 -8.45 -17.20 -3.96
C ILE A 148 -7.27 -17.80 -4.74
N ALA A 149 -7.33 -17.84 -6.07
CA ALA A 149 -6.22 -18.32 -6.88
C ALA A 149 -4.96 -17.45 -6.72
N LEU A 150 -5.11 -16.12 -6.64
CA LEU A 150 -4.00 -15.21 -6.35
C LEU A 150 -3.40 -15.41 -4.97
N LEU A 151 -4.21 -15.79 -3.98
CA LEU A 151 -3.71 -16.17 -2.66
C LEU A 151 -2.86 -17.45 -2.70
N ALA A 152 -3.06 -18.35 -3.68
CA ALA A 152 -2.24 -19.54 -3.86
C ALA A 152 -0.91 -19.27 -4.62
N GLU A 153 -0.75 -18.09 -5.23
CA GLU A 153 0.40 -17.77 -6.09
C GLU A 153 1.69 -17.46 -5.30
N THR A 154 2.41 -18.50 -4.91
CA THR A 154 3.57 -18.38 -4.00
C THR A 154 4.70 -17.50 -4.54
N SER A 155 4.81 -17.31 -5.86
CA SER A 155 5.80 -16.40 -6.47
C SER A 155 5.63 -14.94 -6.04
N ARG A 156 4.42 -14.55 -5.59
CA ARG A 156 4.12 -13.19 -5.13
C ARG A 156 4.42 -12.95 -3.65
N GLY A 157 4.99 -13.94 -2.95
CA GLY A 157 5.48 -13.79 -1.59
C GLY A 157 4.38 -13.38 -0.59
N SER A 158 4.68 -12.43 0.29
CA SER A 158 3.80 -11.98 1.37
C SER A 158 2.75 -10.96 0.96
N THR A 159 2.86 -10.33 -0.22
CA THR A 159 1.90 -9.32 -0.70
C THR A 159 0.48 -9.91 -0.84
N ARG A 160 0.37 -11.22 -1.04
CA ARG A 160 -0.90 -11.97 -1.02
C ARG A 160 -1.70 -11.82 0.27
N ILE A 161 -1.11 -11.37 1.37
CA ILE A 161 -1.81 -11.10 2.63
C ILE A 161 -2.97 -10.10 2.44
N HIS A 162 -2.84 -9.18 1.47
CA HIS A 162 -3.89 -8.22 1.10
C HIS A 162 -5.20 -8.89 0.67
N PHE A 163 -5.15 -10.14 0.23
CA PHE A 163 -6.32 -10.85 -0.30
C PHE A 163 -7.15 -11.54 0.78
N ILE A 164 -6.60 -11.75 1.99
CA ILE A 164 -7.31 -12.43 3.08
C ILE A 164 -8.51 -11.61 3.57
N PRO A 165 -8.38 -10.31 3.92
CA PRO A 165 -9.54 -9.52 4.33
C PRO A 165 -10.67 -9.46 3.27
N PRO A 166 -10.41 -9.18 1.97
CA PRO A 166 -11.46 -9.17 0.97
C PRO A 166 -12.10 -10.55 0.73
N ILE A 167 -11.34 -11.66 0.70
CA ILE A 167 -11.91 -13.02 0.60
C ILE A 167 -12.95 -13.25 1.70
N LEU A 168 -12.61 -12.90 2.95
CA LEU A 168 -13.55 -12.99 4.07
C LEU A 168 -14.74 -12.02 3.94
N ARG A 169 -14.51 -10.85 3.33
CA ARG A 169 -15.53 -9.80 3.16
C ARG A 169 -16.62 -10.20 2.17
N ILE A 170 -16.23 -10.74 1.02
CA ILE A 170 -17.14 -11.00 -0.11
C ILE A 170 -17.55 -12.47 -0.25
N GLY A 171 -16.79 -13.40 0.34
CA GLY A 171 -16.91 -14.82 0.03
C GLY A 171 -17.92 -15.62 0.86
N GLY A 172 -18.64 -15.00 1.80
CA GLY A 172 -19.62 -15.71 2.62
C GLY A 172 -19.03 -16.92 3.36
N GLU A 173 -19.69 -18.06 3.28
CA GLU A 173 -19.21 -19.34 3.85
C GLU A 173 -17.91 -19.80 3.18
N ARG A 174 -17.84 -19.74 1.84
CA ARG A 174 -16.64 -20.11 1.07
C ARG A 174 -15.41 -19.30 1.48
N GLY A 175 -15.56 -17.99 1.60
CA GLY A 175 -14.48 -17.10 2.05
C GLY A 175 -14.05 -17.42 3.49
N ARG A 176 -15.00 -17.80 4.36
CA ARG A 176 -14.70 -18.20 5.73
C ARG A 176 -13.91 -19.51 5.78
N GLU A 177 -14.32 -20.54 5.02
CA GLU A 177 -13.59 -21.81 4.92
C GLU A 177 -12.15 -21.61 4.48
N VAL A 178 -11.94 -20.79 3.43
CA VAL A 178 -10.61 -20.46 2.93
C VAL A 178 -9.77 -19.81 4.03
N VAL A 179 -10.27 -18.78 4.71
CA VAL A 179 -9.50 -18.10 5.77
C VAL A 179 -9.31 -18.99 7.01
N GLU A 180 -10.26 -19.88 7.33
CA GLU A 180 -10.10 -20.87 8.40
C GLU A 180 -8.98 -21.87 8.11
N SER A 181 -8.81 -22.28 6.85
CA SER A 181 -7.72 -23.18 6.44
C SER A 181 -6.33 -22.55 6.59
N LEU A 182 -6.22 -21.22 6.61
CA LEU A 182 -4.96 -20.49 6.72
C LEU A 182 -4.49 -20.28 8.16
N ARG A 183 -5.26 -20.68 9.18
CA ARG A 183 -4.96 -20.34 10.59
C ARG A 183 -3.61 -20.83 11.09
N ASP A 184 -3.15 -21.96 10.55
CA ASP A 184 -1.87 -22.57 10.89
C ASP A 184 -0.79 -22.32 9.81
N ASP A 185 -1.10 -21.50 8.80
CA ASP A 185 -0.15 -21.09 7.78
C ASP A 185 0.98 -20.24 8.42
N PRO A 186 2.26 -20.52 8.14
CA PRO A 186 3.38 -19.83 8.76
C PRO A 186 3.48 -18.34 8.40
N VAL A 187 2.91 -17.93 7.27
CA VAL A 187 2.91 -16.54 6.78
C VAL A 187 1.62 -15.84 7.18
N PHE A 188 0.47 -16.51 7.00
CA PHE A 188 -0.85 -15.90 7.06
C PHE A 188 -1.63 -16.19 8.35
N GLY A 189 -1.21 -17.16 9.16
CA GLY A 189 -1.97 -17.65 10.31
C GLY A 189 -2.31 -16.60 11.36
N LYS A 190 -1.40 -15.64 11.59
CA LYS A 190 -1.65 -14.52 12.51
C LYS A 190 -2.79 -13.62 12.02
N GLU A 191 -2.76 -13.24 10.75
CA GLU A 191 -3.76 -12.36 10.14
C GLU A 191 -5.12 -13.08 10.03
N ALA A 192 -5.13 -14.31 9.51
CA ALA A 192 -6.32 -15.13 9.41
C ALA A 192 -7.02 -15.31 10.77
N THR A 193 -6.25 -15.62 11.82
CA THR A 193 -6.77 -15.76 13.18
C THR A 193 -7.34 -14.45 13.73
N ALA A 194 -6.68 -13.32 13.48
CA ALA A 194 -7.15 -12.01 13.94
C ALA A 194 -8.48 -11.61 13.27
N LEU A 195 -8.60 -11.82 11.96
CA LEU A 195 -9.80 -11.50 11.18
C LEU A 195 -11.01 -12.35 11.60
N LEU A 196 -10.83 -13.67 11.75
CA LEU A 196 -11.89 -14.58 12.18
C LEU A 196 -12.40 -14.26 13.59
N LYS A 197 -11.52 -13.83 14.50
CA LYS A 197 -11.92 -13.39 15.85
C LYS A 197 -12.77 -12.11 15.81
N ARG A 198 -12.42 -11.15 14.94
CA ARG A 198 -13.16 -9.88 14.82
C ARG A 198 -14.57 -10.08 14.29
N ARG A 199 -14.77 -11.01 13.34
CA ARG A 199 -16.09 -11.32 12.74
C ARG A 199 -17.06 -12.13 13.61
N ARG A 200 -16.59 -12.72 14.71
CA ARG A 200 -17.45 -13.45 15.67
C ARG A 200 -18.12 -12.53 16.70
N LYS A 201 -17.74 -11.25 16.74
CA LYS A 201 -18.37 -10.20 17.55
C LYS A 201 -19.37 -9.43 16.70
#